data_AF-A0A959CK49-F1
#
_entry.id   AF-A0A959CK49-F1
#
_cell.length_a   1.000
_cell.length_b   1.000
_cell.length_c   1.000
_cell.angle_alpha   90.00
_cell.angle_beta   90.00
_cell.angle_gamma   90.00
#
_symmetry.space_group_name_H-M   'P 1'
#
loop_
_entity.id
_entity.type
_entity.pdbx_description
1 polymer ?
#
loop_
_entity_poly.entity_id
_entity_poly.type
_entity_poly.pdbx_seq_one_letter_code
_entity_poly.pdbx_strand_id
1 'polypeptide(L)'
;MIEKVPAAEREAAERLLARGLIRNGRRIMMEESAMREEYGLSQATLAQLHEERLLKREARKGELYYEISHDTLVKPVLERFKKIEEAERERKAREEEERLQKEREKIRRARLRNIIIGIAALALLGFAFWRNNAALSAQQSAQQAEERATIQRQKAEEAEAKAKEAGEEAKQQQRIAELEKKKARTAREDAELAELKAKGEQAKAAQAEKELAEKSRILFKKFLIEANDDIYRLQYENALAKLYEAESFGLEKPAVARTYMEIAFWFAETNRLDSAKTATAAAARLLGREGLAKEVEKTFNRIGLRTLLKRLDNDHFDFLEARHFPDLVPIPEGEFMMGSPDSIGSSDEHPQHPVRLSAFELGKTEVTYWQFAIYAENKGLSITTFAPDWGISGDHPVVNVTWYDAARYANWLSIREGFDTAYIFEGDDFQRIDSSANGYRLPTEAQWEYAARSGGKEEVFAGFSEESNLYLYANFCDVNCGYDDWKDSGQNDGYRYTAPAGSYKENGLGLFDMSGNVWE
;
A
#
# COMPACT_ATOMS: atom_id res chain seq x y z
N MET A 1 23.12 28.18 -34.79
CA MET A 1 21.83 28.55 -35.41
C MET A 1 20.77 28.79 -34.33
N ILE A 2 20.39 27.78 -33.53
CA ILE A 2 19.38 27.96 -32.47
C ILE A 2 19.83 28.81 -31.26
N GLU A 3 21.15 28.98 -31.04
CA GLU A 3 21.69 29.81 -29.96
C GLU A 3 21.39 31.32 -30.10
N LYS A 4 21.01 31.76 -31.30
CA LYS A 4 20.58 33.13 -31.57
C LYS A 4 19.11 33.38 -31.22
N VAL A 5 18.35 32.33 -30.90
CA VAL A 5 17.00 32.44 -30.33
C VAL A 5 17.12 32.92 -28.87
N PRO A 6 16.22 33.82 -28.41
CA PRO A 6 16.17 34.25 -27.03
C PRO A 6 16.18 33.08 -26.05
N ALA A 7 16.97 33.19 -24.97
CA ALA A 7 17.15 32.08 -24.03
C ALA A 7 15.83 31.57 -23.43
N ALA A 8 14.87 32.47 -23.20
CA ALA A 8 13.55 32.14 -22.66
C ALA A 8 12.69 31.28 -23.62
N GLU A 9 12.92 31.36 -24.93
CA GLU A 9 12.13 30.66 -25.96
C GLU A 9 12.91 29.55 -26.65
N ARG A 10 14.18 29.34 -26.29
CA ARG A 10 15.08 28.39 -26.97
C ARG A 10 14.62 26.95 -26.84
N GLU A 11 14.14 26.56 -25.66
CA GLU A 11 13.64 25.21 -25.39
C GLU A 11 12.34 24.94 -26.16
N ALA A 12 11.44 25.93 -26.21
CA ALA A 12 10.22 25.88 -27.02
C ALA A 12 10.54 25.76 -28.52
N ALA A 13 11.56 26.49 -29.00
CA ALA A 13 12.01 26.42 -30.38
C ALA A 13 12.62 25.05 -30.72
N GLU A 14 13.39 24.45 -29.80
CA GLU A 14 13.93 23.10 -29.96
C GLU A 14 12.82 22.04 -29.99
N ARG A 15 11.77 22.18 -29.15
CA ARG A 15 10.59 21.32 -29.18
C ARG A 15 9.79 21.46 -30.47
N LEU A 16 9.56 22.67 -30.95
CA LEU A 16 8.88 22.93 -32.23
C LEU A 16 9.61 22.22 -33.38
N LEU A 17 10.92 22.40 -33.49
CA LEU A 17 11.71 21.81 -34.58
C LEU A 17 11.70 20.29 -34.54
N ALA A 18 11.71 19.67 -33.36
CA ALA A 18 11.81 18.22 -33.23
C ALA A 18 10.45 17.48 -33.27
N ARG A 19 9.39 18.08 -32.70
CA ARG A 19 8.07 17.43 -32.55
C ARG A 19 6.96 18.08 -33.37
N GLY A 20 6.97 19.40 -33.48
CA GLY A 20 5.93 20.13 -34.22
C GLY A 20 6.13 20.11 -35.73
N LEU A 21 7.38 19.99 -36.19
CA LEU A 21 7.73 20.11 -37.61
C LEU A 21 8.35 18.85 -38.24
N ILE A 22 8.51 17.78 -37.45
CA ILE A 22 8.98 16.48 -37.92
C ILE A 22 8.01 15.41 -37.44
N ARG A 23 7.43 14.66 -38.38
CA ARG A 23 6.59 13.48 -38.08
C ARG A 23 7.09 12.30 -38.91
N ASN A 24 7.36 11.17 -38.25
CA ASN A 24 7.91 9.95 -38.89
C ASN A 24 9.18 10.23 -39.74
N GLY A 25 10.05 11.13 -39.26
CA GLY A 25 11.28 11.52 -39.95
C GLY A 25 11.07 12.37 -41.21
N ARG A 26 9.86 12.89 -41.44
CA ARG A 26 9.53 13.77 -42.55
C ARG A 26 9.16 15.16 -42.04
N ARG A 27 9.49 16.18 -42.84
CA ARG A 27 9.10 17.57 -42.57
C ARG A 27 7.60 17.73 -42.76
N ILE A 28 6.97 18.41 -41.83
CA ILE A 28 5.57 18.83 -41.93
C ILE A 28 5.49 20.34 -41.84
N MET A 29 4.39 20.90 -42.35
CA MET A 29 4.10 22.32 -42.26
C MET A 29 3.14 22.56 -41.10
N MET A 30 3.32 23.67 -40.40
CA MET A 30 2.44 24.08 -39.32
C MET A 30 2.17 25.59 -39.42
N GLU A 31 0.95 25.97 -39.05
CA GLU A 31 0.50 27.36 -39.11
C GLU A 31 1.17 28.19 -38.00
N GLU A 32 1.49 29.46 -38.29
CA GLU A 32 2.12 30.38 -37.34
C GLU A 32 1.30 30.54 -36.05
N SER A 33 -0.02 30.62 -36.14
CA SER A 33 -0.92 30.74 -34.98
C SER A 33 -0.77 29.54 -34.03
N ALA A 34 -0.82 28.33 -34.57
CA ALA A 34 -0.65 27.07 -33.84
C ALA A 34 0.74 26.97 -33.20
N MET A 35 1.81 27.40 -33.88
CA MET A 35 3.15 27.43 -33.28
C MET A 35 3.24 28.35 -32.08
N ARG A 36 2.56 29.49 -32.13
CA ARG A 36 2.55 30.47 -31.05
C ARG A 36 1.70 29.99 -29.86
N GLU A 37 0.60 29.30 -30.13
CA GLU A 37 -0.30 28.76 -29.10
C GLU A 37 0.25 27.49 -28.43
N GLU A 38 0.67 26.50 -29.22
CA GLU A 38 1.10 25.19 -28.72
C GLU A 38 2.52 25.20 -28.14
N TYR A 39 3.42 25.98 -28.73
CA TYR A 39 4.83 26.04 -28.30
C TYR A 39 5.18 27.34 -27.57
N GLY A 40 4.27 28.31 -27.48
CA GLY A 40 4.51 29.56 -26.76
C GLY A 40 5.56 30.47 -27.40
N LEU A 41 5.80 30.31 -28.71
CA LEU A 41 6.83 31.07 -29.42
C LEU A 41 6.32 32.45 -29.83
N SER A 42 7.18 33.46 -29.77
CA SER A 42 6.86 34.78 -30.29
C SER A 42 7.06 34.85 -31.80
N GLN A 43 6.33 35.76 -32.46
CA GLN A 43 6.50 36.00 -33.90
C GLN A 43 7.94 36.42 -34.24
N ALA A 44 8.60 37.16 -33.34
CA ALA A 44 10.00 37.54 -33.48
C ALA A 44 10.93 36.31 -33.49
N THR A 45 10.68 35.32 -32.63
CA THR A 45 11.44 34.07 -32.61
C THR A 45 11.24 33.25 -33.89
N LEU A 46 10.01 33.16 -34.40
CA LEU A 46 9.74 32.46 -35.67
C LEU A 46 10.41 33.16 -36.86
N ALA A 47 10.43 34.49 -36.87
CA ALA A 47 11.18 35.27 -37.85
C ALA A 47 12.70 35.04 -37.74
N GLN A 48 13.25 34.99 -36.51
CA GLN A 48 14.66 34.69 -36.28
C GLN A 48 15.04 33.28 -36.75
N LEU A 49 14.21 32.27 -36.47
CA LEU A 49 14.41 30.89 -36.94
C LEU A 49 14.37 30.80 -38.47
N HIS A 50 13.54 31.62 -39.12
CA HIS A 50 13.52 31.73 -40.57
C HIS A 50 14.79 32.40 -41.12
N GLU A 51 15.25 33.50 -40.51
CA GLU A 51 16.47 34.21 -40.90
C GLU A 51 17.72 33.31 -40.76
N GLU A 52 17.78 32.52 -39.69
CA GLU A 52 18.83 31.51 -39.46
C GLU A 52 18.71 30.29 -40.37
N ARG A 53 17.76 30.30 -41.32
CA ARG A 53 17.49 29.21 -42.27
C ARG A 53 17.21 27.87 -41.60
N LEU A 54 16.66 27.88 -40.38
CA LEU A 54 16.12 26.67 -39.76
C LEU A 54 14.69 26.40 -40.23
N LEU A 55 13.93 27.48 -40.44
CA LEU A 55 12.58 27.43 -40.98
C LEU A 55 12.50 28.07 -42.37
N LYS A 56 11.60 27.55 -43.19
CA LYS A 56 11.08 28.21 -44.38
C LYS A 56 9.63 28.60 -44.12
N ARG A 57 9.24 29.79 -44.58
CA ARG A 57 7.87 30.29 -44.47
C ARG A 57 7.19 30.32 -45.83
N GLU A 58 5.90 30.03 -45.86
CA GLU A 58 5.04 30.09 -47.04
C GLU A 58 3.68 30.70 -46.66
N ALA A 59 3.16 31.59 -47.50
CA ALA A 59 1.83 32.17 -47.31
C ALA A 59 0.77 31.34 -48.05
N ARG A 60 -0.27 30.89 -47.35
CA ARG A 60 -1.39 30.12 -47.91
C ARG A 60 -2.70 30.76 -47.47
N LYS A 61 -3.52 31.20 -48.44
CA LYS A 61 -4.84 31.83 -48.20
C LYS A 61 -4.81 33.00 -47.19
N GLY A 62 -3.68 33.72 -47.09
CA GLY A 62 -3.52 34.85 -46.18
C GLY A 62 -2.90 34.49 -44.82
N GLU A 63 -2.68 33.21 -44.53
CA GLU A 63 -2.03 32.71 -43.32
C GLU A 63 -0.58 32.29 -43.60
N LEU A 64 0.27 32.37 -42.57
CA LEU A 64 1.67 31.97 -42.66
C LEU A 64 1.86 30.56 -42.11
N TYR A 65 2.55 29.74 -42.89
CA TYR A 65 2.94 28.38 -42.52
C TYR A 65 4.45 28.27 -42.53
N TYR A 66 4.96 27.45 -41.62
CA TYR A 66 6.39 27.21 -41.45
C TYR A 66 6.69 25.72 -41.55
N GLU A 67 7.82 25.40 -42.18
CA GLU A 67 8.39 24.05 -42.26
C GLU A 67 9.90 24.11 -42.01
N ILE A 68 10.52 22.98 -41.71
CA ILE A 68 12.00 22.91 -41.69
C ILE A 68 12.54 23.23 -43.08
N SER A 69 13.53 24.10 -43.14
CA SER A 69 14.03 24.67 -44.41
C SER A 69 14.61 23.64 -45.39
N HIS A 70 15.18 22.54 -44.90
CA HIS A 70 15.78 21.48 -45.73
C HIS A 70 15.77 20.11 -45.04
N ASP A 71 15.64 19.02 -45.83
CA ASP A 71 15.69 17.63 -45.33
C ASP A 71 17.01 17.27 -44.62
N THR A 72 18.10 17.99 -44.92
CA THR A 72 19.42 17.77 -44.32
C THR A 72 19.47 18.22 -42.87
N LEU A 73 18.50 19.04 -42.42
CA LEU A 73 18.37 19.49 -41.04
C LEU A 73 17.56 18.52 -40.17
N VAL A 74 16.75 17.63 -40.76
CA VAL A 74 15.89 16.70 -40.02
C VAL A 74 16.71 15.79 -39.11
N LYS A 75 17.73 15.13 -39.65
CA LYS A 75 18.58 14.21 -38.89
C LYS A 75 19.37 14.92 -37.77
N PRO A 76 20.08 16.05 -38.03
CA PRO A 76 20.74 16.81 -36.97
C PRO A 76 19.79 17.32 -35.86
N VAL A 77 18.57 17.73 -36.21
CA VAL A 77 17.56 18.18 -35.23
C VAL A 77 17.14 17.02 -34.32
N LEU A 78 16.82 15.85 -34.89
CA LEU A 78 16.45 14.67 -34.11
C LEU A 78 17.60 14.16 -33.24
N GLU A 79 18.85 14.15 -33.75
CA GLU A 79 20.02 13.73 -32.98
C GLU A 79 20.31 14.67 -31.81
N ARG A 80 20.19 15.99 -32.00
CA ARG A 80 20.34 16.98 -30.92
C ARG A 80 19.23 16.82 -29.88
N PHE A 81 17.99 16.64 -30.31
CA PHE A 81 16.85 16.45 -29.42
C PHE A 81 16.98 15.17 -28.59
N LYS A 82 17.43 14.07 -29.20
CA LYS A 82 17.71 12.81 -28.49
C LYS A 82 18.76 13.01 -27.38
N LYS A 83 19.83 13.77 -27.64
CA LYS A 83 20.85 14.08 -26.63
C LYS A 83 20.30 14.94 -25.49
N ILE A 84 19.38 15.85 -25.78
CA ILE A 84 18.72 16.69 -24.76
C ILE A 84 17.80 15.82 -23.90
N GLU A 85 17.01 14.93 -24.50
CA GLU A 85 16.17 13.99 -23.74
C GLU A 85 17.01 13.03 -22.89
N GLU A 86 18.12 12.51 -23.42
CA GLU A 86 19.06 11.67 -22.66
C GLU A 86 19.65 12.43 -21.46
N ALA A 87 20.11 13.67 -21.67
CA ALA A 87 20.63 14.52 -20.59
C ALA A 87 19.56 14.87 -19.54
N GLU A 88 18.32 15.09 -19.96
CA GLU A 88 17.20 15.37 -19.05
C GLU A 88 16.81 14.11 -18.25
N ARG A 89 16.80 12.93 -18.89
CA ARG A 89 16.60 11.65 -18.20
C ARG A 89 17.70 11.41 -17.16
N GLU A 90 18.96 11.63 -17.52
CA GLU A 90 20.08 11.53 -16.58
C GLU A 90 19.99 12.55 -15.44
N ARG A 91 19.50 13.75 -15.70
CA ARG A 91 19.31 14.78 -14.67
C ARG A 91 18.18 14.39 -13.71
N LYS A 92 17.04 13.94 -14.23
CA LYS A 92 15.91 13.44 -13.43
C LYS A 92 16.31 12.23 -12.61
N ALA A 93 17.07 11.30 -13.18
CA ALA A 93 17.62 10.15 -12.46
C ALA A 93 18.56 10.57 -11.32
N ARG A 94 19.41 11.59 -11.54
CA ARG A 94 20.27 12.16 -10.48
C ARG A 94 19.48 12.87 -9.39
N GLU A 95 18.48 13.66 -9.75
CA GLU A 95 17.59 14.34 -8.80
C GLU A 95 16.79 13.32 -7.96
N GLU A 96 16.33 12.24 -8.58
CA GLU A 96 15.65 11.13 -7.91
C GLU A 96 16.60 10.35 -7.00
N GLU A 97 17.82 10.05 -7.45
CA GLU A 97 18.86 9.42 -6.63
C GLU A 97 19.21 10.29 -5.41
N GLU A 98 19.30 11.61 -5.57
CA GLU A 98 19.55 12.55 -4.48
C GLU A 98 18.36 12.62 -3.50
N ARG A 99 17.12 12.56 -4.01
CA ARG A 99 15.90 12.46 -3.19
C ARG A 99 15.91 11.17 -2.37
N LEU A 100 16.20 10.04 -3.02
CA LEU A 100 16.32 8.73 -2.39
C LEU A 100 17.47 8.70 -1.37
N GLN A 101 18.59 9.38 -1.62
CA GLN A 101 19.68 9.52 -0.64
C GLN A 101 19.25 10.34 0.58
N LYS A 102 18.60 11.49 0.39
CA LYS A 102 18.07 12.32 1.49
C LYS A 102 17.04 11.55 2.31
N GLU A 103 16.19 10.77 1.65
CA GLU A 103 15.20 9.92 2.30
C GLU A 103 15.83 8.75 3.05
N ARG A 104 16.84 8.09 2.46
CA ARG A 104 17.67 7.08 3.14
C ARG A 104 18.40 7.65 4.34
N GLU A 105 18.91 8.89 4.27
CA GLU A 105 19.51 9.57 5.41
C GLU A 105 18.48 9.89 6.49
N LYS A 106 17.28 10.35 6.12
CA LYS A 106 16.18 10.60 7.06
C LYS A 106 15.78 9.31 7.78
N ILE A 107 15.63 8.21 7.04
CA ILE A 107 15.40 6.87 7.58
C ILE A 107 16.58 6.43 8.44
N ARG A 108 17.83 6.67 8.04
CA ARG A 108 19.03 6.33 8.83
C ARG A 108 19.10 7.11 10.14
N ARG A 109 18.74 8.40 10.14
CA ARG A 109 18.67 9.25 11.34
C ARG A 109 17.53 8.82 12.25
N ALA A 110 16.36 8.48 11.69
CA ALA A 110 15.25 7.90 12.45
C ALA A 110 15.65 6.55 13.07
N ARG A 111 16.28 5.66 12.29
CA ARG A 111 16.89 4.41 12.77
C ARG A 111 17.89 4.66 13.89
N LEU A 112 18.82 5.61 13.75
CA LEU A 112 19.79 5.91 14.80
C LEU A 112 19.09 6.43 16.07
N ARG A 113 18.11 7.33 15.93
CA ARG A 113 17.34 7.85 17.06
C ARG A 113 16.56 6.75 17.76
N ASN A 114 15.92 5.85 17.02
CA ASN A 114 15.09 4.79 17.56
C ASN A 114 15.93 3.61 18.08
N ILE A 115 17.10 3.34 17.48
CA ILE A 115 18.13 2.46 18.06
C ILE A 115 18.64 3.07 19.37
N ILE A 116 18.86 4.38 19.46
CA ILE A 116 19.24 5.03 20.72
C ILE A 116 18.11 4.92 21.75
N ILE A 117 16.85 5.10 21.35
CA ILE A 117 15.69 4.94 22.25
C ILE A 117 15.51 3.48 22.67
N GLY A 118 15.69 2.52 21.76
CA GLY A 118 15.60 1.08 22.01
C GLY A 118 16.77 0.57 22.84
N ILE A 119 17.98 1.05 22.61
CA ILE A 119 19.17 0.81 23.45
C ILE A 119 18.96 1.46 24.81
N ALA A 120 18.38 2.66 24.91
CA ALA A 120 18.04 3.27 26.19
C ALA A 120 16.99 2.45 26.94
N ALA A 121 15.97 1.93 26.24
CA ALA A 121 14.97 1.04 26.83
C ALA A 121 15.59 -0.31 27.28
N LEU A 122 16.45 -0.92 26.47
CA LEU A 122 17.18 -2.15 26.80
C LEU A 122 18.24 -1.94 27.89
N ALA A 123 18.88 -0.77 27.94
CA ALA A 123 19.80 -0.38 29.00
C ALA A 123 19.05 -0.10 30.30
N LEU A 124 17.83 0.46 30.25
CA LEU A 124 16.95 0.60 31.40
C LEU A 124 16.45 -0.77 31.89
N LEU A 125 16.11 -1.69 30.99
CA LEU A 125 15.77 -3.08 31.32
C LEU A 125 16.97 -3.85 31.89
N GLY A 126 18.17 -3.67 31.31
CA GLY A 126 19.42 -4.25 31.80
C GLY A 126 19.85 -3.66 33.15
N PHE A 127 19.63 -2.37 33.37
CA PHE A 127 19.86 -1.69 34.66
C PHE A 127 18.85 -2.15 35.71
N ALA A 128 17.58 -2.35 35.32
CA ALA A 128 16.55 -2.93 36.19
C ALA A 128 16.91 -4.39 36.55
N PHE A 129 17.36 -5.19 35.58
CA PHE A 129 17.83 -6.55 35.79
C PHE A 129 19.06 -6.60 36.70
N TRP A 130 20.05 -5.72 36.48
CA TRP A 130 21.22 -5.58 37.34
C TRP A 130 20.85 -5.16 38.76
N ARG A 131 19.93 -4.20 38.94
CA ARG A 131 19.38 -3.85 40.26
C ARG A 131 18.66 -5.03 40.91
N ASN A 132 17.89 -5.80 40.14
CA ASN A 132 17.18 -6.98 40.64
C ASN A 132 18.17 -8.07 41.10
N ASN A 133 19.26 -8.28 40.34
CA ASN A 133 20.31 -9.23 40.69
C ASN A 133 21.17 -8.75 41.87
N ALA A 134 21.39 -7.44 42.00
CA ALA A 134 22.04 -6.80 43.15
C ALA A 134 21.15 -6.85 44.41
N ALA A 135 19.83 -6.78 44.27
CA ALA A 135 18.89 -6.99 45.37
C ALA A 135 18.88 -8.46 45.82
N LEU A 136 18.96 -9.41 44.88
CA LEU A 136 19.08 -10.84 45.17
C LEU A 136 20.38 -11.18 45.92
N SER A 137 21.50 -10.55 45.56
CA SER A 137 22.77 -10.71 46.28
C SER A 137 22.76 -10.04 47.66
N ALA A 138 22.01 -8.94 47.83
CA ALA A 138 21.74 -8.33 49.14
C ALA A 138 20.86 -9.23 50.04
N GLN A 139 19.91 -9.97 49.46
CA GLN A 139 19.10 -10.95 50.18
C GLN A 139 19.96 -12.14 50.67
N GLN A 140 20.89 -12.63 49.86
CA GLN A 140 21.82 -13.69 50.25
C GLN A 140 22.79 -13.24 51.35
N SER A 141 23.27 -11.99 51.32
CA SER A 141 24.13 -11.46 52.39
C SER A 141 23.38 -11.21 53.70
N ALA A 142 22.10 -10.86 53.63
CA ALA A 142 21.22 -10.77 54.79
C ALA A 142 20.97 -12.15 55.44
N GLN A 143 20.76 -13.21 54.65
CA GLN A 143 20.66 -14.58 55.16
C GLN A 143 21.94 -15.07 55.85
N GLN A 144 23.12 -14.76 55.29
CA GLN A 144 24.41 -15.07 55.93
C GLN A 144 24.63 -14.30 57.24
N ALA A 145 24.10 -13.07 57.33
CA ALA A 145 24.14 -12.28 58.56
C ALA A 145 23.21 -12.86 59.65
N GLU A 146 22.03 -13.36 59.26
CA GLU A 146 21.11 -14.08 60.14
C GLU A 146 21.74 -15.38 60.67
N GLU A 147 22.36 -16.17 59.79
CA GLU A 147 23.04 -17.43 60.15
C GLU A 147 24.17 -17.19 61.17
N ARG A 148 24.98 -16.13 60.96
CA ARG A 148 26.02 -15.69 61.92
C ARG A 148 25.45 -15.25 63.27
N ALA A 149 24.29 -14.58 63.28
CA ALA A 149 23.62 -14.15 64.50
C ALA A 149 23.10 -15.36 65.32
N THR A 150 22.62 -16.42 64.68
CA THR A 150 22.25 -17.69 65.33
C THR A 150 23.43 -18.40 65.97
N ILE A 151 24.60 -18.42 65.32
CA ILE A 151 25.82 -19.02 65.87
C ILE A 151 26.31 -18.24 67.11
N GLN A 152 26.21 -16.91 67.09
CA GLN A 152 26.54 -16.08 68.26
C GLN A 152 25.57 -16.33 69.43
N ARG A 153 24.28 -16.57 69.12
CA ARG A 153 23.26 -16.91 70.11
C ARG A 153 23.54 -18.26 70.80
N GLN A 154 23.97 -19.27 70.04
CA GLN A 154 24.40 -20.57 70.60
C GLN A 154 25.63 -20.43 71.50
N LYS A 155 26.61 -19.59 71.11
CA LYS A 155 27.80 -19.31 71.94
C LYS A 155 27.46 -18.56 73.23
N ALA A 156 26.49 -17.65 73.18
CA ALA A 156 26.00 -16.94 74.37
C ALA A 156 25.25 -17.88 75.33
N GLU A 157 24.45 -18.82 74.81
CA GLU A 157 23.76 -19.86 75.59
C GLU A 157 24.74 -20.89 76.18
N GLU A 158 25.82 -21.25 75.48
CA GLU A 158 26.91 -22.09 76.03
C GLU A 158 27.74 -21.38 77.12
N ALA A 159 27.88 -20.05 77.04
CA ALA A 159 28.54 -19.25 78.06
C ALA A 159 27.68 -19.14 79.35
N GLU A 160 26.36 -19.09 79.21
CA GLU A 160 25.38 -19.10 80.31
C GLU A 160 25.45 -20.41 81.13
N ALA A 161 25.79 -21.54 80.50
CA ALA A 161 25.94 -22.83 81.16
C ALA A 161 27.23 -22.99 82.00
N LYS A 162 28.24 -22.11 81.82
CA LYS A 162 29.54 -22.21 82.52
C LYS A 162 29.74 -21.28 83.71
N ALA A 163 28.82 -20.35 84.00
CA ALA A 163 28.99 -19.36 85.05
C ALA A 163 28.04 -19.62 86.23
N LYS A 164 28.42 -20.56 87.11
CA LYS A 164 27.75 -20.78 88.40
C LYS A 164 28.76 -20.80 89.56
N GLU A 165 29.53 -19.72 89.69
CA GLU A 165 30.16 -19.30 90.95
C GLU A 165 30.72 -17.87 90.84
N ALA A 166 30.67 -17.12 91.94
CA ALA A 166 31.05 -15.72 92.15
C ALA A 166 30.05 -14.62 91.71
N GLY A 167 29.45 -14.00 92.73
CA GLY A 167 28.59 -12.83 92.63
C GLY A 167 29.36 -11.54 92.33
N GLU A 168 28.60 -10.57 91.81
CA GLU A 168 28.98 -9.26 91.23
C GLU A 168 29.36 -9.23 89.74
N GLU A 169 30.06 -10.23 89.18
CA GLU A 169 30.24 -10.35 87.72
C GLU A 169 28.95 -10.81 86.99
N ALA A 170 28.12 -11.61 87.67
CA ALA A 170 26.87 -12.15 87.12
C ALA A 170 25.82 -11.08 86.75
N LYS A 171 25.77 -9.94 87.47
CA LYS A 171 24.83 -8.83 87.16
C LYS A 171 25.28 -8.02 85.94
N GLN A 172 26.58 -7.79 85.77
CA GLN A 172 27.11 -7.14 84.58
C GLN A 172 26.99 -8.05 83.35
N GLN A 173 27.28 -9.34 83.49
CA GLN A 173 27.10 -10.30 82.39
C GLN A 173 25.63 -10.51 82.01
N GLN A 174 24.68 -10.54 82.97
CA GLN A 174 23.24 -10.52 82.64
C GLN A 174 22.85 -9.26 81.88
N ARG A 175 23.35 -8.08 82.29
CA ARG A 175 23.09 -6.81 81.60
C ARG A 175 23.68 -6.79 80.20
N ILE A 176 24.88 -7.35 80.01
CA ILE A 176 25.52 -7.52 78.69
C ILE A 176 24.71 -8.48 77.82
N ALA A 177 24.29 -9.63 78.34
CA ALA A 177 23.46 -10.59 77.63
C ALA A 177 22.08 -10.01 77.25
N GLU A 178 21.46 -9.20 78.12
CA GLU A 178 20.24 -8.45 77.80
C GLU A 178 20.46 -7.42 76.68
N LEU A 179 21.57 -6.68 76.74
CA LEU A 179 21.92 -5.69 75.71
C LEU A 179 22.27 -6.35 74.37
N GLU A 180 22.91 -7.52 74.38
CA GLU A 180 23.18 -8.32 73.18
C GLU A 180 21.91 -8.94 72.60
N LYS A 181 20.99 -9.47 73.42
CA LYS A 181 19.65 -9.90 72.97
C LYS A 181 18.87 -8.73 72.35
N LYS A 182 18.95 -7.53 72.94
CA LYS A 182 18.31 -6.34 72.38
C LYS A 182 18.94 -5.92 71.06
N LYS A 183 20.27 -5.94 70.95
CA LYS A 183 20.99 -5.70 69.67
C LYS A 183 20.62 -6.71 68.60
N ALA A 184 20.54 -8.00 68.94
CA ALA A 184 20.14 -9.05 68.01
C ALA A 184 18.68 -8.87 67.53
N ARG A 185 17.78 -8.42 68.42
CA ARG A 185 16.41 -8.08 68.06
C ARG A 185 16.33 -6.89 67.10
N THR A 186 17.05 -5.81 67.38
CA THR A 186 17.12 -4.64 66.49
C THR A 186 17.71 -5.00 65.13
N ALA A 187 18.79 -5.81 65.09
CA ALA A 187 19.37 -6.29 63.84
C ALA A 187 18.39 -7.14 63.02
N ARG A 188 17.53 -7.92 63.67
CA ARG A 188 16.47 -8.71 63.01
C ARG A 188 15.35 -7.82 62.46
N GLU A 189 14.90 -6.85 63.25
CA GLU A 189 13.89 -5.85 62.83
C GLU A 189 14.43 -4.99 61.66
N ASP A 190 15.71 -4.63 61.66
CA ASP A 190 16.38 -3.91 60.56
C ASP A 190 16.51 -4.77 59.29
N ALA A 191 16.84 -6.07 59.44
CA ALA A 191 16.90 -7.02 58.32
C ALA A 191 15.51 -7.24 57.68
N GLU A 192 14.47 -7.39 58.51
CA GLU A 192 13.07 -7.50 58.05
C GLU A 192 12.61 -6.23 57.33
N LEU A 193 12.95 -5.04 57.86
CA LEU A 193 12.68 -3.77 57.20
C LEU A 193 13.40 -3.64 55.85
N ALA A 194 14.65 -4.09 55.76
CA ALA A 194 15.40 -4.10 54.50
C ALA A 194 14.78 -5.04 53.46
N GLU A 195 14.33 -6.23 53.87
CA GLU A 195 13.64 -7.19 53.01
C GLU A 195 12.31 -6.63 52.50
N LEU A 196 11.49 -6.04 53.38
CA LEU A 196 10.22 -5.41 53.00
C LEU A 196 10.41 -4.24 52.03
N LYS A 197 11.46 -3.42 52.21
CA LYS A 197 11.83 -2.36 51.26
C LYS A 197 12.25 -2.92 49.91
N ALA A 198 13.09 -3.97 49.89
CA ALA A 198 13.50 -4.62 48.65
C ALA A 198 12.32 -5.22 47.87
N LYS A 199 11.40 -5.92 48.56
CA LYS A 199 10.14 -6.43 47.98
C LYS A 199 9.26 -5.29 47.44
N GLY A 200 9.16 -4.19 48.18
CA GLY A 200 8.42 -3.00 47.76
C GLY A 200 9.01 -2.34 46.51
N GLU A 201 10.34 -2.26 46.39
CA GLU A 201 11.01 -1.77 45.17
C GLU A 201 10.84 -2.72 43.99
N GLN A 202 10.95 -4.03 44.21
CA GLN A 202 10.74 -5.05 43.17
C GLN A 202 9.30 -5.01 42.63
N ALA A 203 8.29 -4.85 43.49
CA ALA A 203 6.91 -4.70 43.09
C ALA A 203 6.68 -3.44 42.24
N LYS A 204 7.31 -2.32 42.61
CA LYS A 204 7.27 -1.08 41.81
C LYS A 204 7.94 -1.24 40.45
N ALA A 205 9.09 -1.93 40.38
CA ALA A 205 9.77 -2.20 39.12
C ALA A 205 8.93 -3.10 38.20
N ALA A 206 8.34 -4.17 38.74
CA ALA A 206 7.45 -5.06 38.00
C ALA A 206 6.19 -4.34 37.49
N GLN A 207 5.64 -3.40 38.28
CA GLN A 207 4.52 -2.57 37.85
C GLN A 207 4.91 -1.63 36.71
N ALA A 208 6.07 -0.97 36.81
CA ALA A 208 6.59 -0.10 35.75
C ALA A 208 6.89 -0.87 34.45
N GLU A 209 7.38 -2.11 34.55
CA GLU A 209 7.61 -2.98 33.40
C GLU A 209 6.30 -3.36 32.71
N LYS A 210 5.25 -3.69 33.47
CA LYS A 210 3.90 -3.94 32.93
C LYS A 210 3.33 -2.72 32.21
N GLU A 211 3.43 -1.53 32.83
CA GLU A 211 2.95 -0.28 32.23
C GLU A 211 3.72 0.07 30.94
N LEU A 212 5.03 -0.18 30.91
CA LEU A 212 5.84 0.02 29.72
C LEU A 212 5.46 -0.96 28.60
N ALA A 213 5.27 -2.24 28.94
CA ALA A 213 4.83 -3.25 27.97
C ALA A 213 3.47 -2.92 27.36
N GLU A 214 2.53 -2.43 28.18
CA GLU A 214 1.23 -1.96 27.72
C GLU A 214 1.35 -0.77 26.76
N LYS A 215 2.14 0.25 27.12
CA LYS A 215 2.41 1.41 26.26
C LYS A 215 3.06 1.01 24.93
N SER A 216 4.04 0.10 24.96
CA SER A 216 4.66 -0.46 23.76
C SER A 216 3.64 -1.16 22.87
N ARG A 217 2.70 -1.92 23.45
CA ARG A 217 1.65 -2.60 22.68
C ARG A 217 0.67 -1.62 22.04
N ILE A 218 0.30 -0.55 22.74
CA ILE A 218 -0.56 0.52 22.19
C ILE A 218 0.15 1.21 21.01
N LEU A 219 1.41 1.57 21.18
CA LEU A 219 2.18 2.26 20.15
C LEU A 219 2.45 1.37 18.93
N PHE A 220 2.76 0.09 19.16
CA PHE A 220 2.85 -0.93 18.11
C PHE A 220 1.57 -0.99 17.27
N LYS A 221 0.41 -1.14 17.92
CA LYS A 221 -0.89 -1.21 17.23
C LYS A 221 -1.16 0.05 16.43
N LYS A 222 -0.84 1.22 16.99
CA LYS A 222 -0.97 2.50 16.28
C LYS A 222 -0.17 2.49 14.98
N PHE A 223 1.12 2.16 15.01
CA PHE A 223 1.93 2.14 13.79
C PHE A 223 1.44 1.10 12.76
N LEU A 224 1.02 -0.08 13.21
CA LEU A 224 0.49 -1.10 12.31
C LEU A 224 -0.83 -0.65 11.64
N ILE A 225 -1.73 -0.02 12.39
CA ILE A 225 -2.98 0.54 11.85
C ILE A 225 -2.68 1.66 10.85
N GLU A 226 -1.79 2.60 11.20
CA GLU A 226 -1.41 3.68 10.30
C GLU A 226 -0.69 3.17 9.03
N ALA A 227 0.08 2.07 9.12
CA ALA A 227 0.67 1.44 7.94
C ALA A 227 -0.40 0.80 7.04
N ASN A 228 -1.41 0.16 7.62
CA ASN A 228 -2.52 -0.40 6.85
C ASN A 228 -3.41 0.70 6.24
N ASP A 229 -3.61 1.84 6.91
CA ASP A 229 -4.33 3.00 6.36
C ASP A 229 -3.57 3.62 5.18
N ASP A 230 -2.23 3.68 5.25
CA ASP A 230 -1.40 4.08 4.12
C ASP A 230 -1.52 3.11 2.94
N ILE A 231 -1.46 1.79 3.17
CA ILE A 231 -1.70 0.77 2.14
C ILE A 231 -3.09 0.96 1.53
N TYR A 232 -4.09 1.23 2.38
CA TYR A 232 -5.45 1.41 1.92
C TYR A 232 -5.58 2.55 0.90
N ARG A 233 -4.79 3.60 1.10
CA ARG A 233 -4.67 4.77 0.22
C ARG A 233 -3.56 4.65 -0.84
N LEU A 234 -3.02 3.44 -1.04
CA LEU A 234 -1.96 3.12 -2.00
C LEU A 234 -0.63 3.87 -1.75
N GLN A 235 -0.36 4.28 -0.50
CA GLN A 235 0.84 5.00 -0.07
C GLN A 235 1.92 4.04 0.48
N TYR A 236 2.37 3.09 -0.34
CA TYR A 236 3.21 1.97 0.09
C TYR A 236 4.57 2.37 0.70
N GLU A 237 5.17 3.48 0.28
CA GLU A 237 6.41 3.99 0.90
C GLU A 237 6.18 4.51 2.32
N ASN A 238 5.08 5.22 2.53
CA ASN A 238 4.69 5.71 3.85
C ASN A 238 4.39 4.52 4.76
N ALA A 239 3.64 3.53 4.24
CA ALA A 239 3.33 2.30 4.95
C ALA A 239 4.61 1.56 5.37
N LEU A 240 5.57 1.42 4.47
CA LEU A 240 6.85 0.77 4.73
C LEU A 240 7.62 1.46 5.86
N ALA A 241 7.63 2.80 5.88
CA ALA A 241 8.29 3.56 6.93
C ALA A 241 7.64 3.31 8.32
N LYS A 242 6.32 3.31 8.39
CA LYS A 242 5.57 3.02 9.62
C LYS A 242 5.70 1.56 10.04
N LEU A 243 5.79 0.64 9.09
CA LEU A 243 5.95 -0.78 9.36
C LEU A 243 7.33 -1.10 9.97
N TYR A 244 8.39 -0.39 9.56
CA TYR A 244 9.69 -0.50 10.26
C TYR A 244 9.61 -0.06 11.73
N GLU A 245 8.79 0.96 12.05
CA GLU A 245 8.57 1.36 13.44
C GLU A 245 7.82 0.26 14.19
N ALA A 246 6.76 -0.32 13.60
CA ALA A 246 6.03 -1.44 14.19
C ALA A 246 6.93 -2.68 14.42
N GLU A 247 7.77 -3.03 13.45
CA GLU A 247 8.73 -4.13 13.55
C GLU A 247 9.68 -3.95 14.75
N SER A 248 10.11 -2.73 15.05
CA SER A 248 11.05 -2.44 16.13
C SER A 248 10.57 -2.83 17.53
N PHE A 249 9.25 -2.98 17.73
CA PHE A 249 8.67 -3.46 18.99
C PHE A 249 8.76 -4.98 19.16
N GLY A 250 9.00 -5.74 18.08
CA GLY A 250 9.12 -7.20 18.12
C GLY A 250 7.82 -7.95 18.46
N LEU A 251 6.67 -7.28 18.35
CA LEU A 251 5.34 -7.81 18.66
C LEU A 251 4.62 -8.29 17.39
N GLU A 252 3.72 -9.26 17.56
CA GLU A 252 2.82 -9.79 16.50
C GLU A 252 3.51 -9.99 15.14
N LYS A 253 4.72 -10.59 15.15
CA LYS A 253 5.56 -10.79 13.95
C LYS A 253 4.82 -11.33 12.72
N PRO A 254 3.88 -12.30 12.83
CA PRO A 254 3.12 -12.76 11.67
C PRO A 254 2.24 -11.68 11.03
N ALA A 255 1.64 -10.79 11.81
CA ALA A 255 0.83 -9.69 11.29
C ALA A 255 1.71 -8.69 10.54
N VAL A 256 2.84 -8.29 11.14
CA VAL A 256 3.82 -7.40 10.50
C VAL A 256 4.38 -8.02 9.22
N ALA A 257 4.66 -9.34 9.23
CA ALA A 257 5.14 -10.05 8.05
C ALA A 257 4.12 -10.05 6.90
N ARG A 258 2.82 -10.24 7.19
CA ARG A 258 1.76 -10.16 6.17
C ARG A 258 1.62 -8.77 5.57
N THR A 259 1.75 -7.71 6.37
CA THR A 259 1.79 -6.33 5.85
C THR A 259 3.03 -6.10 4.97
N TYR A 260 4.20 -6.66 5.33
CA TYR A 260 5.37 -6.64 4.44
C TYR A 260 5.14 -7.40 3.14
N MET A 261 4.42 -8.53 3.18
CA MET A 261 4.08 -9.30 1.98
C MET A 261 3.18 -8.51 1.03
N GLU A 262 2.21 -7.76 1.55
CA GLU A 262 1.35 -6.88 0.75
C GLU A 262 2.16 -5.77 0.07
N ILE A 263 3.04 -5.09 0.82
CA ILE A 263 3.96 -4.09 0.26
C ILE A 263 4.90 -4.71 -0.79
N ALA A 264 5.42 -5.91 -0.52
CA ALA A 264 6.30 -6.62 -1.44
C ALA A 264 5.59 -7.02 -2.73
N PHE A 265 4.34 -7.47 -2.62
CA PHE A 265 3.48 -7.84 -3.74
C PHE A 265 3.24 -6.63 -4.65
N TRP A 266 2.80 -5.51 -4.08
CA TRP A 266 2.61 -4.26 -4.82
C TRP A 266 3.88 -3.85 -5.58
N PHE A 267 5.03 -3.81 -4.90
CA PHE A 267 6.29 -3.44 -5.56
C PHE A 267 6.74 -4.45 -6.61
N ALA A 268 6.42 -5.75 -6.46
CA ALA A 268 6.74 -6.74 -7.47
C ALA A 268 5.88 -6.54 -8.73
N GLU A 269 4.58 -6.32 -8.56
CA GLU A 269 3.63 -6.13 -9.66
C GLU A 269 3.79 -4.79 -10.39
N THR A 270 4.36 -3.79 -9.73
CA THR A 270 4.71 -2.47 -10.29
C THR A 270 6.18 -2.37 -10.73
N ASN A 271 6.87 -3.53 -10.84
CA ASN A 271 8.24 -3.65 -11.34
C ASN A 271 9.32 -2.91 -10.53
N ARG A 272 9.06 -2.62 -9.24
CA ARG A 272 10.01 -2.02 -8.28
C ARG A 272 10.75 -3.10 -7.49
N LEU A 273 11.52 -3.89 -8.21
CA LEU A 273 12.09 -5.17 -7.73
C LEU A 273 12.96 -5.04 -6.47
N ASP A 274 13.75 -3.99 -6.32
CA ASP A 274 14.61 -3.82 -5.13
C ASP A 274 13.79 -3.57 -3.85
N SER A 275 12.70 -2.82 -3.96
CA SER A 275 11.80 -2.55 -2.84
C SER A 275 11.02 -3.83 -2.49
N ALA A 276 10.55 -4.55 -3.51
CA ALA A 276 9.90 -5.85 -3.35
C ALA A 276 10.82 -6.89 -2.67
N LYS A 277 12.08 -6.99 -3.09
CA LYS A 277 13.09 -7.86 -2.46
C LYS A 277 13.30 -7.50 -0.99
N THR A 278 13.44 -6.22 -0.70
CA THR A 278 13.66 -5.75 0.68
C THR A 278 12.51 -6.13 1.60
N ALA A 279 11.27 -5.87 1.17
CA ALA A 279 10.07 -6.21 1.92
C ALA A 279 9.86 -7.73 2.06
N THR A 280 10.07 -8.50 0.97
CA THR A 280 9.96 -9.97 1.00
C THR A 280 10.98 -10.58 1.97
N ALA A 281 12.22 -10.10 1.96
CA ALA A 281 13.25 -10.56 2.89
C ALA A 281 12.92 -10.19 4.35
N ALA A 282 12.33 -9.02 4.60
CA ALA A 282 11.87 -8.64 5.94
C ALA A 282 10.75 -9.57 6.45
N ALA A 283 9.73 -9.83 5.63
CA ALA A 283 8.67 -10.79 5.94
C ALA A 283 9.24 -12.19 6.24
N ALA A 284 10.18 -12.67 5.41
CA ALA A 284 10.83 -13.97 5.60
C ALA A 284 11.57 -14.07 6.95
N ARG A 285 12.31 -13.03 7.35
CA ARG A 285 13.01 -13.01 8.64
C ARG A 285 12.03 -13.01 9.82
N LEU A 286 10.95 -12.22 9.74
CA LEU A 286 9.92 -12.17 10.78
C LEU A 286 9.22 -13.52 10.99
N LEU A 287 9.08 -14.31 9.92
CA LEU A 287 8.53 -15.66 9.94
C LEU A 287 9.59 -16.76 10.22
N GLY A 288 10.82 -16.37 10.56
CA GLY A 288 11.91 -17.30 10.88
C GLY A 288 12.40 -18.13 9.69
N ARG A 289 12.23 -17.63 8.46
CA ARG A 289 12.60 -18.29 7.20
C ARG A 289 13.90 -17.70 6.62
N GLU A 290 14.98 -17.72 7.40
CA GLU A 290 16.27 -17.09 7.03
C GLU A 290 16.86 -17.61 5.71
N GLY A 291 16.63 -18.90 5.39
CA GLY A 291 17.04 -19.48 4.11
C GLY A 291 16.32 -18.86 2.92
N LEU A 292 15.01 -18.60 3.06
CA LEU A 292 14.20 -17.95 2.03
C LEU A 292 14.61 -16.47 1.88
N ALA A 293 14.90 -15.78 2.98
CA ALA A 293 15.41 -14.40 2.94
C ALA A 293 16.70 -14.28 2.10
N LYS A 294 17.63 -15.25 2.19
CA LYS A 294 18.84 -15.30 1.36
C LYS A 294 18.57 -15.64 -0.10
N GLU A 295 17.51 -16.40 -0.38
CA GLU A 295 17.09 -16.74 -1.75
C GLU A 295 16.49 -15.51 -2.46
N VAL A 296 15.72 -14.69 -1.73
CA VAL A 296 15.17 -13.41 -2.21
C VAL A 296 16.27 -12.50 -2.73
N GLU A 297 17.40 -12.38 -2.03
CA GLU A 297 18.53 -11.55 -2.43
C GLU A 297 19.11 -11.93 -3.81
N LYS A 298 18.97 -13.20 -4.21
CA LYS A 298 19.43 -13.74 -5.51
C LYS A 298 18.38 -13.68 -6.62
N THR A 299 17.18 -13.19 -6.33
CA THR A 299 16.09 -13.08 -7.32
C THR A 299 16.17 -11.74 -8.04
N PHE A 300 15.89 -11.73 -9.34
CA PHE A 300 16.06 -10.55 -10.21
C PHE A 300 14.84 -10.23 -11.09
N ASN A 301 13.73 -10.93 -10.93
CA ASN A 301 12.53 -10.72 -11.75
C ASN A 301 11.25 -10.90 -10.93
N ARG A 302 10.14 -10.38 -11.47
CA ARG A 302 8.81 -10.45 -10.86
C ARG A 302 8.37 -11.89 -10.60
N ILE A 303 8.56 -12.80 -11.55
CA ILE A 303 8.09 -14.20 -11.46
C ILE A 303 8.73 -14.93 -10.27
N GLY A 304 10.05 -14.75 -10.08
CA GLY A 304 10.77 -15.32 -8.95
C GLY A 304 10.29 -14.75 -7.62
N LEU A 305 10.02 -13.44 -7.55
CA LEU A 305 9.48 -12.80 -6.35
C LEU A 305 8.09 -13.32 -5.98
N ARG A 306 7.19 -13.45 -6.96
CA ARG A 306 5.87 -14.06 -6.77
C ARG A 306 5.99 -15.48 -6.23
N THR A 307 6.87 -16.28 -6.83
CA THR A 307 7.13 -17.66 -6.39
C THR A 307 7.60 -17.71 -4.93
N LEU A 308 8.47 -16.78 -4.52
CA LEU A 308 8.97 -16.69 -3.15
C LEU A 308 7.91 -16.19 -2.16
N LEU A 309 7.09 -15.22 -2.54
CA LEU A 309 5.96 -14.75 -1.72
C LEU A 309 4.95 -15.88 -1.49
N LYS A 310 4.58 -16.62 -2.54
CA LYS A 310 3.70 -17.78 -2.44
C LYS A 310 4.27 -18.89 -1.54
N ARG A 311 5.58 -19.14 -1.63
CA ARG A 311 6.27 -20.09 -0.72
C ARG A 311 6.37 -19.60 0.73
N LEU A 312 6.28 -18.29 0.96
CA LEU A 312 6.39 -17.70 2.29
C LEU A 312 5.11 -17.89 3.10
N ASP A 313 3.97 -17.55 2.49
CA ASP A 313 2.62 -17.77 3.01
C ASP A 313 1.66 -17.88 1.82
N ASN A 314 1.23 -19.10 1.49
CA ASN A 314 0.43 -19.38 0.31
C ASN A 314 -0.96 -18.74 0.39
N ASP A 315 -1.60 -18.88 1.55
CA ASP A 315 -2.98 -18.41 1.76
C ASP A 315 -3.02 -16.88 1.70
N HIS A 316 -2.03 -16.22 2.30
CA HIS A 316 -1.92 -14.76 2.19
C HIS A 316 -1.55 -14.29 0.78
N PHE A 317 -0.74 -15.05 0.04
CA PHE A 317 -0.46 -14.74 -1.37
C PHE A 317 -1.72 -14.84 -2.24
N ASP A 318 -2.49 -15.91 -2.10
CA ASP A 318 -3.72 -16.10 -2.89
C ASP A 318 -4.77 -15.02 -2.53
N PHE A 319 -4.82 -14.57 -1.27
CA PHE A 319 -5.60 -13.38 -0.86
C PHE A 319 -5.15 -12.10 -1.56
N LEU A 320 -3.84 -11.85 -1.66
CA LEU A 320 -3.30 -10.67 -2.34
C LEU A 320 -3.56 -10.71 -3.85
N GLU A 321 -3.53 -11.90 -4.47
CA GLU A 321 -3.93 -12.07 -5.87
C GLU A 321 -5.39 -11.67 -6.08
N ALA A 322 -6.34 -12.22 -5.31
CA ALA A 322 -7.77 -11.94 -5.46
C ALA A 322 -8.13 -10.46 -5.20
N ARG A 323 -7.35 -9.79 -4.36
CA ARG A 323 -7.51 -8.38 -4.03
C ARG A 323 -7.04 -7.44 -5.14
N HIS A 324 -5.97 -7.81 -5.86
CA HIS A 324 -5.32 -6.94 -6.82
C HIS A 324 -5.57 -7.32 -8.27
N PHE A 325 -6.20 -8.47 -8.52
CA PHE A 325 -6.59 -8.91 -9.85
C PHE A 325 -8.04 -9.43 -9.84
N PRO A 326 -8.81 -9.24 -10.93
CA PRO A 326 -10.20 -9.68 -10.98
C PRO A 326 -10.34 -11.20 -10.84
N ASP A 327 -11.27 -11.63 -10.00
CA ASP A 327 -11.76 -13.01 -9.98
C ASP A 327 -12.82 -13.17 -11.09
N LEU A 328 -12.77 -14.28 -11.83
CA LEU A 328 -13.69 -14.53 -12.95
C LEU A 328 -14.62 -15.69 -12.61
N VAL A 329 -15.89 -15.55 -13.02
CA VAL A 329 -16.92 -16.56 -12.87
C VAL A 329 -17.25 -17.17 -14.24
N PRO A 330 -17.30 -18.51 -14.37
CA PRO A 330 -17.71 -19.15 -15.61
C PRO A 330 -19.22 -18.97 -15.84
N ILE A 331 -19.55 -18.44 -17.01
CA ILE A 331 -20.92 -18.21 -17.48
C ILE A 331 -21.25 -19.26 -18.53
N PRO A 332 -22.27 -20.12 -18.31
CA PRO A 332 -22.58 -21.21 -19.23
C PRO A 332 -23.13 -20.68 -20.56
N GLU A 333 -22.89 -21.44 -21.64
CA GLU A 333 -23.55 -21.19 -22.91
C GLU A 333 -25.08 -21.28 -22.77
N GLY A 334 -25.81 -20.54 -23.59
CA GLY A 334 -27.26 -20.52 -23.52
C GLY A 334 -27.92 -19.66 -24.58
N GLU A 335 -29.25 -19.66 -24.54
CA GLU A 335 -30.10 -18.82 -25.35
C GLU A 335 -31.10 -18.13 -24.43
N PHE A 336 -31.34 -16.83 -24.66
CA PHE A 336 -32.28 -16.04 -23.88
C PHE A 336 -32.95 -14.97 -24.73
N MET A 337 -34.05 -14.43 -24.22
CA MET A 337 -34.70 -13.26 -24.80
C MET A 337 -34.04 -12.00 -24.23
N MET A 338 -33.28 -11.29 -25.07
CA MET A 338 -32.66 -10.02 -24.72
C MET A 338 -33.66 -8.88 -24.88
N GLY A 339 -33.64 -7.92 -23.96
CA GLY A 339 -34.54 -6.77 -23.92
C GLY A 339 -35.73 -6.98 -22.97
N SER A 340 -36.58 -5.96 -22.90
CA SER A 340 -37.69 -5.90 -21.93
C SER A 340 -39.04 -6.34 -22.54
N PRO A 341 -39.90 -7.06 -21.79
CA PRO A 341 -41.26 -7.38 -22.23
C PRO A 341 -42.06 -6.12 -22.56
N ASP A 342 -42.96 -6.15 -23.55
CA ASP A 342 -43.75 -4.99 -24.02
C ASP A 342 -44.48 -4.18 -22.92
N SER A 343 -44.69 -4.77 -21.74
CA SER A 343 -45.35 -4.13 -20.60
C SER A 343 -44.43 -3.24 -19.74
N ILE A 344 -43.10 -3.35 -19.89
CA ILE A 344 -42.10 -2.64 -19.08
C ILE A 344 -40.90 -2.22 -19.94
N GLY A 345 -40.09 -1.29 -19.45
CA GLY A 345 -38.87 -0.85 -20.13
C GLY A 345 -39.06 0.35 -21.07
N SER A 346 -37.94 0.88 -21.53
CA SER A 346 -37.84 2.03 -22.42
C SER A 346 -37.94 1.63 -23.90
N SER A 347 -38.16 2.59 -24.81
CA SER A 347 -38.36 2.30 -26.24
C SER A 347 -37.19 1.62 -26.93
N ASP A 348 -35.98 1.81 -26.41
CA ASP A 348 -34.72 1.24 -26.88
C ASP A 348 -34.44 -0.16 -26.31
N GLU A 349 -35.23 -0.63 -25.33
CA GLU A 349 -35.17 -1.99 -24.78
C GLU A 349 -36.05 -2.98 -25.57
N HIS A 350 -36.67 -2.51 -26.66
CA HIS A 350 -37.59 -3.28 -27.51
C HIS A 350 -37.14 -3.34 -28.99
N PRO A 351 -37.56 -4.37 -29.75
CA PRO A 351 -38.31 -5.55 -29.30
C PRO A 351 -37.42 -6.57 -28.61
N GLN A 352 -38.02 -7.41 -27.77
CA GLN A 352 -37.32 -8.59 -27.29
C GLN A 352 -36.92 -9.49 -28.46
N HIS A 353 -35.71 -10.02 -28.42
CA HIS A 353 -35.20 -10.88 -29.48
C HIS A 353 -34.33 -12.01 -28.92
N PRO A 354 -34.32 -13.20 -29.56
CA PRO A 354 -33.52 -14.32 -29.09
C PRO A 354 -32.04 -14.08 -29.38
N VAL A 355 -31.19 -14.30 -28.37
CA VAL A 355 -29.74 -14.26 -28.48
C VAL A 355 -29.15 -15.55 -27.96
N ARG A 356 -28.23 -16.14 -28.74
CA ARG A 356 -27.47 -17.33 -28.36
C ARG A 356 -26.02 -16.96 -28.08
N LEU A 357 -25.52 -17.36 -26.92
CA LEU A 357 -24.16 -17.10 -26.47
C LEU A 357 -23.41 -18.43 -26.26
N SER A 358 -22.13 -18.44 -26.65
CA SER A 358 -21.19 -19.47 -26.20
C SER A 358 -20.79 -19.19 -24.76
N ALA A 359 -20.28 -20.21 -24.04
CA ALA A 359 -19.78 -20.04 -22.69
C ALA A 359 -18.62 -19.04 -22.66
N PHE A 360 -18.53 -18.26 -21.59
CA PHE A 360 -17.50 -17.24 -21.38
C PHE A 360 -17.24 -17.09 -19.88
N GLU A 361 -16.29 -16.24 -19.52
CA GLU A 361 -16.03 -15.87 -18.13
C GLU A 361 -16.27 -14.37 -17.95
N LEU A 362 -16.80 -13.97 -16.79
CA LEU A 362 -17.07 -12.57 -16.47
C LEU A 362 -16.50 -12.22 -15.09
N GLY A 363 -16.07 -10.97 -14.91
CA GLY A 363 -15.63 -10.48 -13.61
C GLY A 363 -16.71 -10.71 -12.55
N LYS A 364 -16.31 -11.27 -11.40
CA LYS A 364 -17.22 -11.57 -10.29
C LYS A 364 -17.88 -10.32 -9.71
N THR A 365 -17.16 -9.22 -9.75
CA THR A 365 -17.54 -7.88 -9.30
C THR A 365 -17.06 -6.86 -10.34
N GLU A 366 -17.42 -5.59 -10.19
CA GLU A 366 -16.76 -4.53 -10.96
C GLU A 366 -15.26 -4.48 -10.64
N VAL A 367 -14.48 -3.91 -11.56
CA VAL A 367 -13.04 -3.71 -11.35
C VAL A 367 -12.82 -2.70 -10.24
N THR A 368 -12.11 -3.09 -9.19
CA THR A 368 -11.88 -2.23 -8.03
C THR A 368 -10.79 -1.19 -8.26
N TYR A 369 -10.79 -0.14 -7.43
CA TYR A 369 -9.78 0.90 -7.43
C TYR A 369 -8.38 0.32 -7.19
N TRP A 370 -8.24 -0.68 -6.30
CA TRP A 370 -6.95 -1.37 -6.07
C TRP A 370 -6.51 -2.25 -7.24
N GLN A 371 -7.44 -2.91 -7.93
CA GLN A 371 -7.12 -3.71 -9.13
C GLN A 371 -6.63 -2.81 -10.26
N PHE A 372 -7.32 -1.69 -10.51
CA PHE A 372 -6.93 -0.73 -11.53
C PHE A 372 -5.62 0.01 -11.19
N ALA A 373 -5.30 0.20 -9.91
CA ALA A 373 -4.12 0.93 -9.47
C ALA A 373 -2.78 0.32 -9.94
N ILE A 374 -2.66 -1.01 -9.97
CA ILE A 374 -1.44 -1.66 -10.48
C ILE A 374 -1.25 -1.36 -11.96
N TYR A 375 -2.33 -1.39 -12.74
CA TYR A 375 -2.29 -1.00 -14.15
C TYR A 375 -1.87 0.46 -14.30
N ALA A 376 -2.50 1.37 -13.56
CA ALA A 376 -2.21 2.80 -13.61
C ALA A 376 -0.72 3.06 -13.33
N GLU A 377 -0.17 2.50 -12.26
CA GLU A 377 1.25 2.63 -11.90
C GLU A 377 2.17 2.10 -13.00
N ASN A 378 1.89 0.91 -13.56
CA ASN A 378 2.69 0.33 -14.65
C ASN A 378 2.64 1.16 -15.95
N LYS A 379 1.60 1.96 -16.15
CA LYS A 379 1.47 2.89 -17.27
C LYS A 379 1.96 4.29 -16.96
N GLY A 380 2.44 4.55 -15.74
CA GLY A 380 2.86 5.88 -15.29
C GLY A 380 1.69 6.86 -15.16
N LEU A 381 0.48 6.35 -14.95
CA LEU A 381 -0.73 7.14 -14.72
C LEU A 381 -0.91 7.37 -13.23
N SER A 382 -1.35 8.57 -12.85
CA SER A 382 -1.73 8.83 -11.46
C SER A 382 -3.11 8.23 -11.20
N ILE A 383 -3.20 7.28 -10.27
CA ILE A 383 -4.49 6.67 -9.90
C ILE A 383 -5.50 7.71 -9.40
N THR A 384 -5.02 8.81 -8.80
CA THR A 384 -5.85 9.92 -8.32
C THR A 384 -6.60 10.65 -9.43
N THR A 385 -6.19 10.51 -10.71
CA THR A 385 -6.93 11.05 -11.85
C THR A 385 -8.30 10.38 -12.03
N PHE A 386 -8.44 9.15 -11.51
CA PHE A 386 -9.68 8.37 -11.54
C PHE A 386 -10.48 8.50 -10.23
N ALA A 387 -9.94 9.20 -9.22
CA ALA A 387 -10.66 9.43 -7.97
C ALA A 387 -11.72 10.55 -8.16
N PRO A 388 -12.97 10.34 -7.72
CA PRO A 388 -13.97 11.40 -7.68
C PRO A 388 -13.73 12.33 -6.48
N ASP A 389 -14.38 13.48 -6.48
CA ASP A 389 -14.19 14.53 -5.46
C ASP A 389 -14.59 14.09 -4.04
N TRP A 390 -15.47 13.09 -3.91
CA TRP A 390 -15.83 12.50 -2.61
C TRP A 390 -14.80 11.50 -2.07
N GLY A 391 -13.79 11.15 -2.89
CA GLY A 391 -12.73 10.20 -2.57
C GLY A 391 -13.16 8.73 -2.65
N ILE A 392 -12.25 7.88 -3.13
CA ILE A 392 -12.39 6.42 -3.16
C ILE A 392 -11.05 5.73 -2.86
N SER A 393 -11.13 4.49 -2.41
CA SER A 393 -9.99 3.59 -2.21
C SER A 393 -10.48 2.17 -2.02
N GLY A 394 -9.55 1.24 -1.86
CA GLY A 394 -9.90 -0.12 -1.48
C GLY A 394 -10.60 -0.87 -2.59
N ASP A 395 -11.56 -1.66 -2.13
CA ASP A 395 -12.39 -2.53 -2.93
C ASP A 395 -13.58 -1.79 -3.58
N HIS A 396 -13.67 -0.46 -3.46
CA HIS A 396 -14.66 0.32 -4.23
C HIS A 396 -14.38 0.20 -5.74
N PRO A 397 -15.41 0.19 -6.60
CA PRO A 397 -15.23 0.17 -8.05
C PRO A 397 -14.45 1.41 -8.50
N VAL A 398 -13.57 1.21 -9.49
CA VAL A 398 -12.90 2.34 -10.16
C VAL A 398 -13.93 3.10 -10.99
N VAL A 399 -13.93 4.44 -10.89
CA VAL A 399 -14.82 5.32 -11.65
C VAL A 399 -14.01 6.34 -12.45
N ASN A 400 -14.69 7.23 -13.18
CA ASN A 400 -14.04 8.22 -14.06
C ASN A 400 -13.10 7.57 -15.08
N VAL A 401 -13.35 6.30 -15.42
CA VAL A 401 -12.64 5.56 -16.47
C VAL A 401 -13.40 5.72 -17.78
N THR A 402 -12.69 5.97 -18.86
CA THR A 402 -13.29 5.94 -20.20
C THR A 402 -13.35 4.50 -20.71
N TRP A 403 -14.15 4.27 -21.75
CA TRP A 403 -14.13 2.99 -22.47
C TRP A 403 -12.72 2.61 -22.94
N TYR A 404 -11.92 3.58 -23.38
CA TYR A 404 -10.54 3.35 -23.83
C TYR A 404 -9.61 2.92 -22.69
N ASP A 405 -9.80 3.48 -21.49
CA ASP A 405 -9.05 3.08 -20.29
C ASP A 405 -9.37 1.63 -19.92
N ALA A 406 -10.64 1.26 -19.92
CA ALA A 406 -11.09 -0.09 -19.63
C ALA A 406 -10.59 -1.12 -20.67
N ALA A 407 -10.63 -0.76 -21.96
CA ALA A 407 -10.07 -1.58 -23.04
C ALA A 407 -8.55 -1.78 -22.90
N ARG A 408 -7.81 -0.74 -22.51
CA ARG A 408 -6.36 -0.82 -22.27
C ARG A 408 -6.03 -1.63 -21.01
N TYR A 409 -6.86 -1.54 -19.97
CA TYR A 409 -6.76 -2.36 -18.77
C TYR A 409 -6.96 -3.84 -19.10
N ALA A 410 -7.99 -4.20 -19.87
CA ALA A 410 -8.23 -5.57 -20.32
C ALA A 410 -7.05 -6.12 -21.16
N ASN A 411 -6.51 -5.32 -22.09
CA ASN A 411 -5.31 -5.71 -22.81
C ASN A 411 -4.10 -5.91 -21.89
N TRP A 412 -3.93 -5.05 -20.88
CA TRP A 412 -2.83 -5.18 -19.93
C TRP A 412 -2.95 -6.45 -19.09
N LEU A 413 -4.15 -6.81 -18.62
CA LEU A 413 -4.41 -8.09 -17.96
C LEU A 413 -4.07 -9.26 -18.89
N SER A 414 -4.51 -9.22 -20.14
CA SER A 414 -4.22 -10.24 -21.16
C SER A 414 -2.72 -10.46 -21.32
N ILE A 415 -1.95 -9.38 -21.51
CA ILE A 415 -0.49 -9.45 -21.64
C ILE A 415 0.16 -9.99 -20.36
N ARG A 416 -0.33 -9.58 -19.18
CA ARG A 416 0.20 -10.04 -17.89
C ARG A 416 0.09 -11.56 -17.76
N GLU A 417 -1.01 -12.14 -18.23
CA GLU A 417 -1.31 -13.57 -18.13
C GLU A 417 -0.87 -14.40 -19.33
N GLY A 418 -0.41 -13.73 -20.40
CA GLY A 418 0.10 -14.37 -21.61
C GLY A 418 -0.97 -14.73 -22.64
N PHE A 419 -2.11 -14.03 -22.61
CA PHE A 419 -3.17 -14.13 -23.60
C PHE A 419 -3.03 -13.10 -24.73
N ASP A 420 -3.76 -13.34 -25.83
CA ASP A 420 -3.87 -12.39 -26.94
C ASP A 420 -4.75 -11.20 -26.56
N THR A 421 -4.40 -10.00 -27.02
CA THR A 421 -5.13 -8.77 -26.72
C THR A 421 -6.32 -8.58 -27.66
N ALA A 422 -7.51 -8.32 -27.11
CA ALA A 422 -8.72 -8.11 -27.91
C ALA A 422 -8.78 -6.73 -28.58
N TYR A 423 -8.18 -5.68 -28.01
CA TYR A 423 -8.29 -4.33 -28.55
C TYR A 423 -7.02 -3.90 -29.27
N ILE A 424 -7.12 -3.46 -30.51
CA ILE A 424 -5.96 -3.03 -31.31
C ILE A 424 -5.87 -1.51 -31.31
N PHE A 425 -4.72 -0.99 -30.85
CA PHE A 425 -4.41 0.43 -30.82
C PHE A 425 -3.15 0.72 -31.66
N GLU A 426 -3.14 1.84 -32.38
CA GLU A 426 -1.95 2.41 -33.01
C GLU A 426 -1.59 3.71 -32.27
N GLY A 427 -0.67 3.60 -31.31
CA GLY A 427 -0.45 4.68 -30.34
C GLY A 427 -1.69 4.88 -29.46
N ASP A 428 -2.25 6.09 -29.52
CA ASP A 428 -3.46 6.43 -28.75
C ASP A 428 -4.75 6.10 -29.51
N ASP A 429 -4.67 5.89 -30.83
CA ASP A 429 -5.82 5.70 -31.70
C ASP A 429 -6.32 4.25 -31.69
N PHE A 430 -7.58 4.06 -31.27
CA PHE A 430 -8.27 2.78 -31.36
C PHE A 430 -8.54 2.41 -32.83
N GLN A 431 -8.24 1.17 -33.21
CA GLN A 431 -8.39 0.69 -34.58
C GLN A 431 -9.56 -0.28 -34.73
N ARG A 432 -9.57 -1.36 -33.93
CA ARG A 432 -10.58 -2.43 -34.02
C ARG A 432 -10.56 -3.34 -32.80
N ILE A 433 -11.60 -4.15 -32.67
CA ILE A 433 -11.67 -5.29 -31.76
C ILE A 433 -11.35 -6.57 -32.56
N ASP A 434 -10.42 -7.38 -32.06
CA ASP A 434 -10.20 -8.76 -32.47
C ASP A 434 -11.04 -9.68 -31.60
N SER A 435 -12.18 -10.12 -32.13
CA SER A 435 -13.11 -11.03 -31.43
C SER A 435 -12.58 -12.46 -31.32
N SER A 436 -11.49 -12.81 -32.00
CA SER A 436 -10.86 -14.13 -31.91
C SER A 436 -9.81 -14.25 -30.80
N ALA A 437 -9.43 -13.11 -30.20
CA ALA A 437 -8.50 -13.08 -29.08
C ALA A 437 -9.06 -13.85 -27.88
N ASN A 438 -8.19 -14.62 -27.21
CA ASN A 438 -8.55 -15.43 -26.05
C ASN A 438 -8.34 -14.71 -24.71
N GLY A 439 -7.92 -13.44 -24.72
CA GLY A 439 -7.68 -12.65 -23.52
C GLY A 439 -8.91 -11.92 -22.99
N TYR A 440 -8.65 -11.11 -21.98
CA TYR A 440 -9.64 -10.26 -21.33
C TYR A 440 -10.19 -9.21 -22.30
N ARG A 441 -11.49 -8.96 -22.18
CA ARG A 441 -12.21 -7.89 -22.89
C ARG A 441 -13.45 -7.49 -22.11
N LEU A 442 -14.02 -6.35 -22.46
CA LEU A 442 -15.35 -5.96 -21.99
C LEU A 442 -16.40 -6.95 -22.52
N PRO A 443 -17.45 -7.24 -21.74
CA PRO A 443 -18.57 -8.03 -22.23
C PRO A 443 -19.25 -7.31 -23.39
N THR A 444 -19.82 -8.07 -24.31
CA THR A 444 -20.83 -7.49 -25.20
C THR A 444 -22.09 -7.20 -24.39
N GLU A 445 -22.93 -6.25 -24.81
CA GLU A 445 -24.21 -5.96 -24.15
C GLU A 445 -25.06 -7.22 -23.90
N ALA A 446 -25.18 -8.11 -24.91
CA ALA A 446 -25.87 -9.38 -24.75
C ALA A 446 -25.25 -10.32 -23.70
N GLN A 447 -23.92 -10.33 -23.57
CA GLN A 447 -23.23 -11.11 -22.55
C GLN A 447 -23.51 -10.55 -21.17
N TRP A 448 -23.49 -9.22 -21.04
CA TRP A 448 -23.77 -8.53 -19.80
C TRP A 448 -25.22 -8.77 -19.35
N GLU A 449 -26.21 -8.61 -20.24
CA GLU A 449 -27.62 -8.82 -19.88
C GLU A 449 -27.90 -10.29 -19.55
N TYR A 450 -27.37 -11.25 -20.32
CA TYR A 450 -27.51 -12.67 -20.03
C TYR A 450 -26.96 -13.02 -18.64
N ALA A 451 -25.79 -12.47 -18.31
CA ALA A 451 -25.13 -12.66 -17.02
C ALA A 451 -25.91 -11.98 -15.88
N ALA A 452 -26.39 -10.74 -16.08
CA ALA A 452 -27.19 -10.00 -15.11
C ALA A 452 -28.47 -10.76 -14.76
N ARG A 453 -29.13 -11.33 -15.78
CA ARG A 453 -30.32 -12.19 -15.69
C ARG A 453 -30.03 -13.62 -15.20
N SER A 454 -28.95 -13.85 -14.46
CA SER A 454 -28.61 -15.16 -13.90
C SER A 454 -28.59 -16.31 -14.94
N GLY A 455 -28.10 -16.04 -16.15
CA GLY A 455 -28.11 -16.97 -17.27
C GLY A 455 -29.39 -16.88 -18.11
N GLY A 456 -29.90 -15.67 -18.31
CA GLY A 456 -31.05 -15.42 -19.19
C GLY A 456 -32.43 -15.68 -18.59
N LYS A 457 -32.56 -15.74 -17.27
CA LYS A 457 -33.84 -15.85 -16.56
C LYS A 457 -34.67 -14.55 -16.69
N GLU A 458 -35.97 -14.68 -16.48
CA GLU A 458 -36.90 -13.55 -16.41
C GLU A 458 -36.82 -12.84 -15.05
N GLU A 459 -35.68 -12.21 -14.77
CA GLU A 459 -35.45 -11.41 -13.57
C GLU A 459 -35.51 -9.90 -13.91
N VAL A 460 -36.19 -9.09 -13.10
CA VAL A 460 -36.25 -7.62 -13.29
C VAL A 460 -34.93 -6.96 -12.86
N PHE A 461 -34.35 -7.45 -11.76
CA PHE A 461 -33.06 -7.04 -11.22
C PHE A 461 -32.16 -8.28 -11.10
N ALA A 462 -30.84 -8.09 -10.99
CA ALA A 462 -29.93 -9.24 -10.95
C ALA A 462 -30.18 -10.14 -9.73
N GLY A 463 -30.64 -11.37 -9.96
CA GLY A 463 -30.93 -12.35 -8.90
C GLY A 463 -32.23 -12.12 -8.14
N PHE A 464 -33.05 -11.14 -8.53
CA PHE A 464 -34.24 -10.74 -7.77
C PHE A 464 -35.27 -9.99 -8.62
N SER A 465 -36.52 -9.87 -8.14
CA SER A 465 -37.59 -9.18 -8.91
C SER A 465 -38.60 -8.42 -8.07
N GLU A 466 -38.51 -8.44 -6.73
CA GLU A 466 -39.42 -7.66 -5.89
C GLU A 466 -38.77 -6.34 -5.45
N GLU A 467 -39.09 -5.23 -6.11
CA GLU A 467 -38.47 -3.92 -5.87
C GLU A 467 -38.35 -3.51 -4.38
N SER A 468 -39.29 -3.90 -3.52
CA SER A 468 -39.30 -3.59 -2.08
C SER A 468 -38.08 -4.07 -1.27
N ASN A 469 -37.29 -5.02 -1.78
CA ASN A 469 -36.06 -5.49 -1.13
C ASN A 469 -34.81 -5.26 -2.00
N LEU A 470 -34.84 -4.30 -2.92
CA LEU A 470 -33.73 -4.01 -3.84
C LEU A 470 -32.43 -3.67 -3.08
N TYR A 471 -32.51 -3.00 -1.93
CA TYR A 471 -31.35 -2.65 -1.08
C TYR A 471 -30.51 -3.85 -0.59
N LEU A 472 -31.01 -5.08 -0.69
CA LEU A 472 -30.25 -6.30 -0.39
C LEU A 472 -29.38 -6.77 -1.56
N TYR A 473 -29.66 -6.27 -2.77
CA TYR A 473 -29.09 -6.72 -4.04
C TYR A 473 -28.36 -5.61 -4.80
N ALA A 474 -28.59 -4.34 -4.47
CA ALA A 474 -28.06 -3.20 -5.20
C ALA A 474 -27.79 -1.99 -4.29
N ASN A 475 -26.80 -1.20 -4.70
CA ASN A 475 -26.59 0.19 -4.27
C ASN A 475 -27.26 1.13 -5.27
N PHE A 476 -28.22 1.96 -4.85
CA PHE A 476 -28.98 2.82 -5.74
C PHE A 476 -29.38 4.13 -5.06
N CYS A 477 -30.11 5.02 -5.75
CA CYS A 477 -30.50 6.28 -5.12
C CYS A 477 -31.62 6.05 -4.11
N ASP A 478 -31.25 5.94 -2.84
CA ASP A 478 -32.13 5.67 -1.71
C ASP A 478 -32.13 6.83 -0.68
N VAL A 479 -32.46 6.57 0.59
CA VAL A 479 -32.40 7.59 1.66
C VAL A 479 -31.03 8.24 1.86
N ASN A 480 -29.94 7.59 1.45
CA ASN A 480 -28.56 8.08 1.58
C ASN A 480 -28.16 9.00 0.43
N CYS A 481 -28.85 8.92 -0.72
CA CYS A 481 -28.49 9.72 -1.89
C CYS A 481 -28.91 11.19 -1.76
N GLY A 482 -28.17 12.07 -2.46
CA GLY A 482 -28.37 13.52 -2.41
C GLY A 482 -29.42 14.08 -3.37
N TYR A 483 -30.14 13.22 -4.11
CA TYR A 483 -31.09 13.63 -5.14
C TYR A 483 -32.53 13.40 -4.68
N ASP A 484 -33.18 14.45 -4.18
CA ASP A 484 -34.52 14.33 -3.59
C ASP A 484 -35.62 13.99 -4.61
N ASP A 485 -35.41 14.27 -5.90
CA ASP A 485 -36.46 14.17 -6.93
C ASP A 485 -36.77 12.73 -7.39
N TRP A 486 -35.84 11.79 -7.24
CA TRP A 486 -35.96 10.43 -7.78
C TRP A 486 -35.44 9.32 -6.85
N LYS A 487 -35.16 9.65 -5.59
CA LYS A 487 -34.72 8.66 -4.60
C LYS A 487 -35.86 7.79 -4.08
N ASP A 488 -35.56 6.54 -3.75
CA ASP A 488 -36.45 5.70 -2.95
C ASP A 488 -36.23 5.97 -1.46
N SER A 489 -37.09 6.80 -0.87
CA SER A 489 -37.04 7.10 0.56
C SER A 489 -37.48 5.96 1.49
N GLY A 490 -37.98 4.85 0.94
CA GLY A 490 -38.44 3.68 1.69
C GLY A 490 -37.35 2.64 1.95
N GLN A 491 -36.21 2.75 1.28
CA GLN A 491 -35.12 1.76 1.33
C GLN A 491 -33.82 2.38 1.84
N ASN A 492 -32.91 1.53 2.34
CA ASN A 492 -31.59 1.93 2.84
C ASN A 492 -30.55 0.85 2.56
N ASP A 493 -29.69 1.09 1.58
CA ASP A 493 -28.58 0.24 1.15
C ASP A 493 -27.27 0.49 1.92
N GLY A 494 -27.22 1.57 2.71
CA GLY A 494 -26.11 1.95 3.58
C GLY A 494 -25.05 2.86 2.97
N TYR A 495 -25.13 3.21 1.67
CA TYR A 495 -24.10 3.95 0.96
C TYR A 495 -24.64 5.19 0.24
N ARG A 496 -23.99 6.34 0.44
CA ARG A 496 -24.33 7.58 -0.26
C ARG A 496 -23.75 7.66 -1.68
N TYR A 497 -22.59 7.04 -1.89
CA TYR A 497 -21.85 7.01 -3.15
C TYR A 497 -21.68 5.55 -3.57
N THR A 498 -20.51 5.14 -4.06
CA THR A 498 -20.26 3.72 -4.33
C THR A 498 -20.11 2.93 -3.03
N ALA A 499 -20.46 1.65 -3.08
CA ALA A 499 -20.15 0.65 -2.06
C ALA A 499 -18.88 -0.12 -2.48
N PRO A 500 -18.16 -0.76 -1.54
CA PRO A 500 -17.18 -1.77 -1.88
C PRO A 500 -17.81 -2.85 -2.78
N ALA A 501 -17.11 -3.25 -3.84
CA ALA A 501 -17.59 -4.26 -4.76
C ALA A 501 -17.81 -5.59 -4.02
N GLY A 502 -18.91 -6.27 -4.31
CA GLY A 502 -19.37 -7.48 -3.63
C GLY A 502 -20.11 -7.25 -2.31
N SER A 503 -20.59 -6.02 -2.02
CA SER A 503 -21.28 -5.72 -0.75
C SER A 503 -22.70 -6.29 -0.64
N TYR A 504 -23.36 -6.53 -1.78
CA TYR A 504 -24.75 -6.99 -1.83
C TYR A 504 -24.84 -8.48 -2.16
N LYS A 505 -26.06 -9.02 -2.26
CA LYS A 505 -26.26 -10.42 -2.64
C LYS A 505 -25.92 -10.66 -4.10
N GLU A 506 -25.19 -11.74 -4.35
CA GLU A 506 -24.95 -12.24 -5.70
C GLU A 506 -26.23 -12.71 -6.41
N ASN A 507 -26.21 -12.68 -7.73
CA ASN A 507 -27.25 -13.27 -8.56
C ASN A 507 -27.11 -14.80 -8.67
N GLY A 508 -27.97 -15.45 -9.46
CA GLY A 508 -28.00 -16.90 -9.60
C GLY A 508 -26.75 -17.53 -10.25
N LEU A 509 -25.80 -16.73 -10.72
CA LEU A 509 -24.50 -17.17 -11.24
C LEU A 509 -23.32 -16.87 -10.31
N GLY A 510 -23.55 -16.17 -9.19
CA GLY A 510 -22.46 -15.75 -8.28
C GLY A 510 -21.80 -14.43 -8.67
N LEU A 511 -22.47 -13.62 -9.50
CA LEU A 511 -22.04 -12.27 -9.87
C LEU A 511 -22.67 -11.24 -8.92
N PHE A 512 -21.91 -10.23 -8.54
CA PHE A 512 -22.33 -9.15 -7.67
C PHE A 512 -22.56 -7.87 -8.46
N ASP A 513 -23.35 -6.96 -7.90
CA ASP A 513 -23.47 -5.56 -8.33
C ASP A 513 -23.89 -5.32 -9.80
N MET A 514 -24.34 -6.37 -10.50
CA MET A 514 -24.98 -6.28 -11.84
C MET A 514 -26.25 -5.40 -11.86
N SER A 515 -26.69 -4.92 -10.69
CA SER A 515 -27.70 -3.87 -10.53
C SER A 515 -27.17 -2.84 -9.54
N GLY A 516 -27.04 -1.58 -9.98
CA GLY A 516 -26.63 -0.47 -9.12
C GLY A 516 -25.12 -0.23 -9.06
N ASN A 517 -24.67 0.45 -8.00
CA ASN A 517 -23.30 0.85 -7.70
C ASN A 517 -22.63 1.76 -8.73
N VAL A 518 -22.25 1.26 -9.91
CA VAL A 518 -21.67 2.04 -11.02
C VAL A 518 -22.19 1.54 -12.38
N TRP A 519 -22.10 2.38 -13.41
CA TRP A 519 -22.36 1.96 -14.79
C TRP A 519 -21.18 1.16 -15.34
N GLU A 520 -21.47 0.18 -16.22
CA GLU A 520 -20.50 -0.73 -16.83
C GLU A 520 -20.54 -0.72 -18.36
#